data_AF-A0AA40CY96-F1
#
_entry.id   AF-A0AA40CY96-F1
#
_cell.length_a   1.000
_cell.length_b   1.000
_cell.length_c   1.000
_cell.angle_alpha   90.00
_cell.angle_beta   90.00
_cell.angle_gamma   90.00
#
_symmetry.space_group_name_H-M   'P 1'
#
loop_
_entity.id
_entity.type
_entity.pdbx_description
1 polymer ?
#
loop_
_entity_poly.entity_id
_entity_poly.type
_entity_poly.pdbx_seq_one_letter_code
_entity_poly.pdbx_strand_id
1 'polypeptide(L)'
;MALAPWDVLGGGHFKTKEVLEARQRSGEGVRSFMGGVIEAEERVGAALEKVAEEHGIKSLTAVAIAYVMAKTTNVFPIIGGRKVEYLHDNIQALKMRLTPEQIAYLENSSPLDIGFPTNFIGEDPHVKGESGPDHVSSAPMAWVKYPKSIDQA
;
A
#
# COMPACT_ATOMS: atom_id res chain seq x y z
N MET A 1 16.60 9.92 9.00
CA MET A 1 15.70 9.82 7.83
C MET A 1 14.35 9.33 8.32
N ALA A 2 13.24 9.86 7.80
CA ALA A 2 11.87 9.48 8.17
C ALA A 2 11.07 9.17 6.91
N LEU A 3 10.05 8.31 7.02
CA LEU A 3 9.19 7.91 5.90
C LEU A 3 7.81 8.54 6.07
N ALA A 4 7.28 9.15 5.01
CA ALA A 4 5.91 9.66 4.96
C ALA A 4 5.14 9.00 3.80
N PRO A 5 4.76 7.72 3.94
CA PRO A 5 4.08 6.99 2.86
C PRO A 5 2.68 7.55 2.64
N TRP A 6 2.33 7.72 1.36
CA TRP A 6 0.98 8.03 0.92
C TRP A 6 0.24 6.76 0.52
N ASP A 7 -1.08 6.86 0.39
CA ASP A 7 -1.98 5.76 0.00
C ASP A 7 -1.99 4.53 0.92
N VAL A 8 -1.66 4.72 2.18
CA VAL A 8 -1.64 3.65 3.20
C VAL A 8 -3.00 3.00 3.48
N LEU A 9 -4.08 3.59 2.95
CA LEU A 9 -5.47 3.10 3.08
C LEU A 9 -6.00 2.52 1.75
N GLY A 10 -5.13 2.29 0.76
CA GLY A 10 -5.48 1.74 -0.55
C GLY A 10 -6.59 2.51 -1.23
N GLY A 11 -6.47 3.83 -1.34
CA GLY A 11 -7.47 4.72 -1.94
C GLY A 11 -8.84 4.74 -1.23
N GLY A 12 -8.95 4.13 -0.05
CA GLY A 12 -10.22 3.90 0.63
C GLY A 12 -10.99 2.68 0.12
N HIS A 13 -10.33 1.77 -0.61
CA HIS A 13 -10.89 0.52 -1.13
C HIS A 13 -11.00 -0.58 -0.08
N PHE A 14 -10.21 -0.54 0.99
CA PHE A 14 -10.34 -1.50 2.09
C PHE A 14 -11.72 -1.35 2.76
N LYS A 15 -12.55 -2.39 2.63
CA LYS A 15 -13.93 -2.43 3.09
C LYS A 15 -14.20 -3.82 3.65
N THR A 16 -15.03 -3.87 4.69
CA THR A 16 -15.52 -5.15 5.20
C THR A 16 -16.42 -5.81 4.18
N LYS A 17 -16.59 -7.13 4.32
CA LYS A 17 -17.48 -7.89 3.44
C LYS A 17 -18.91 -7.33 3.48
N GLU A 18 -19.43 -6.94 4.64
CA GLU A 18 -20.79 -6.41 4.75
C GLU A 18 -20.93 -5.08 4.00
N VAL A 19 -19.91 -4.23 4.04
CA VAL A 19 -19.93 -2.93 3.35
C VAL A 19 -19.86 -3.14 1.83
N LEU A 20 -19.07 -4.09 1.35
CA LEU A 20 -19.01 -4.45 -0.07
C LEU A 20 -20.37 -4.99 -0.57
N GLU A 21 -20.98 -5.93 0.16
CA GLU A 21 -22.29 -6.51 -0.17
C GLU A 21 -23.43 -5.47 -0.11
N ALA A 22 -23.39 -4.54 0.85
CA ALA A 22 -24.37 -3.44 0.92
C ALA A 22 -24.24 -2.50 -0.29
N ARG A 23 -23.01 -2.18 -0.70
CA ARG A 23 -22.75 -1.32 -1.87
C ARG A 23 -23.20 -1.96 -3.17
N GLN A 24 -22.89 -3.24 -3.38
CA GLN A 24 -23.36 -4.00 -4.53
C GLN A 24 -24.89 -3.96 -4.64
N ARG A 25 -25.61 -4.11 -3.52
CA ARG A 25 -27.09 -4.00 -3.48
C ARG A 25 -27.61 -2.59 -3.79
N SER A 26 -26.87 -1.56 -3.39
CA SER A 26 -27.26 -0.15 -3.62
C SER A 26 -26.87 0.40 -5.00
N GLY A 27 -26.06 -0.33 -5.78
CA GLY A 27 -25.49 0.18 -7.03
C GLY A 27 -24.40 1.24 -6.87
N GLU A 28 -23.95 1.52 -5.64
CA GLU A 28 -22.86 2.46 -5.36
C GLU A 28 -21.49 1.81 -5.56
N GLY A 29 -20.84 2.07 -6.69
CA GLY A 29 -19.47 1.62 -6.95
C GLY A 29 -18.42 2.27 -6.05
N VAL A 30 -17.26 1.63 -5.90
CA VAL A 30 -16.06 2.27 -5.34
C VAL A 30 -15.42 3.12 -6.43
N ARG A 31 -15.05 4.36 -6.10
CA ARG A 31 -14.38 5.26 -7.03
C ARG A 31 -12.98 4.71 -7.30
N SER A 32 -12.70 4.32 -8.54
CA SER A 32 -11.37 3.90 -8.97
C SER A 32 -10.80 4.85 -10.02
N PHE A 33 -9.51 5.16 -9.93
CA PHE A 33 -8.79 5.98 -10.90
C PHE A 33 -8.41 5.17 -12.15
N MET A 34 -8.21 3.85 -12.02
CA MET A 34 -7.81 2.95 -13.11
C MET A 34 -8.72 1.71 -13.27
N GLY A 35 -9.91 1.73 -12.67
CA GLY A 35 -10.92 0.68 -12.75
C GLY A 35 -11.04 -0.19 -11.48
N GLY A 36 -12.27 -0.59 -11.15
CA GLY A 36 -12.63 -1.67 -10.21
C GLY A 36 -12.18 -1.58 -8.75
N VAL A 37 -12.79 -2.42 -7.91
CA VAL A 37 -12.10 -2.97 -6.72
C VAL A 37 -11.31 -4.18 -7.24
N ILE A 38 -10.02 -4.22 -6.95
CA ILE A 38 -9.16 -5.31 -7.41
C ILE A 38 -9.32 -6.49 -6.43
N GLU A 39 -9.32 -7.74 -6.91
CA GLU A 39 -9.36 -8.94 -6.06
C GLU A 39 -8.33 -8.90 -4.91
N ALA A 40 -7.18 -8.27 -5.15
CA ALA A 40 -6.17 -8.03 -4.14
C ALA A 40 -6.66 -7.12 -2.98
N GLU A 41 -7.42 -6.06 -3.28
CA GLU A 41 -7.99 -5.15 -2.28
C GLU A 41 -9.03 -5.85 -1.40
N GLU A 42 -9.83 -6.76 -1.98
CA GLU A 42 -10.78 -7.58 -1.22
C GLU A 42 -10.06 -8.54 -0.28
N ARG A 43 -8.99 -9.20 -0.75
CA ARG A 43 -8.16 -10.08 0.08
C ARG A 43 -7.48 -9.33 1.23
N VAL A 44 -6.92 -8.15 0.95
CA VAL A 44 -6.33 -7.28 1.98
C VAL A 44 -7.40 -6.80 2.95
N GLY A 45 -8.58 -6.39 2.46
CA GLY A 45 -9.72 -5.98 3.29
C GLY A 45 -10.14 -7.07 4.27
N ALA A 46 -10.30 -8.31 3.80
CA ALA A 46 -10.64 -9.46 4.65
C ALA A 46 -9.55 -9.76 5.69
N ALA A 47 -8.26 -9.64 5.33
CA ALA A 47 -7.17 -9.83 6.27
C ALA A 47 -7.13 -8.74 7.36
N LEU A 48 -7.36 -7.48 6.98
CA LEU A 48 -7.48 -6.35 7.91
C LEU A 48 -8.67 -6.53 8.85
N GLU A 49 -9.80 -7.00 8.32
CA GLU A 49 -11.02 -7.28 9.08
C GLU A 49 -10.76 -8.33 10.16
N LYS A 50 -10.15 -9.46 9.82
CA LYS A 50 -9.79 -10.50 10.80
C LYS A 50 -8.90 -9.94 11.92
N VAL A 51 -7.87 -9.17 11.58
CA VAL A 51 -6.98 -8.58 12.60
C VAL A 51 -7.71 -7.53 13.44
N ALA A 52 -8.65 -6.79 12.86
CA ALA A 52 -9.50 -5.85 13.60
C ALA A 52 -10.34 -6.59 14.65
N GLU A 53 -10.93 -7.72 14.30
CA GLU A 53 -11.71 -8.57 15.21
C GLU A 53 -10.87 -9.10 16.37
N GLU A 54 -9.63 -9.56 16.11
CA GLU A 54 -8.70 -10.02 17.15
C GLU A 54 -8.35 -8.92 18.17
N HIS A 55 -8.39 -7.65 17.76
CA HIS A 55 -8.21 -6.48 18.63
C HIS A 55 -9.52 -5.94 19.22
N GLY A 56 -10.67 -6.54 18.90
CA GLY A 56 -11.98 -6.11 19.37
C GLY A 56 -12.45 -4.78 18.77
N ILE A 57 -11.98 -4.45 17.57
CA ILE A 57 -12.30 -3.19 16.88
C ILE A 57 -12.92 -3.47 15.51
N LYS A 58 -13.56 -2.45 14.93
CA LYS A 58 -14.19 -2.56 13.59
C LYS A 58 -13.44 -1.81 12.49
N SER A 59 -12.45 -1.00 12.86
CA SER A 59 -11.80 -0.09 11.93
C SER A 59 -10.63 -0.77 11.21
N LEU A 60 -10.85 -1.14 9.94
CA LEU A 60 -9.78 -1.59 9.04
C LEU A 60 -8.73 -0.48 8.84
N THR A 61 -9.17 0.78 8.83
CA THR A 61 -8.31 1.97 8.76
C THR A 61 -7.29 1.97 9.90
N ALA A 62 -7.75 1.70 11.13
CA ALA A 62 -6.88 1.67 12.30
C ALA A 62 -5.82 0.57 12.19
N VAL A 63 -6.20 -0.63 11.72
CA VAL A 63 -5.26 -1.75 11.49
C VAL A 63 -4.23 -1.40 10.41
N ALA A 64 -4.66 -0.85 9.28
CA ALA A 64 -3.76 -0.48 8.18
C ALA A 64 -2.72 0.56 8.59
N ILE A 65 -3.13 1.59 9.34
CA ILE A 65 -2.21 2.62 9.87
C ILE A 65 -1.25 1.99 10.88
N ALA A 66 -1.74 1.16 11.80
CA ALA A 66 -0.89 0.47 12.78
C ALA A 66 0.14 -0.44 12.11
N TYR A 67 -0.26 -1.16 11.06
CA TYR A 67 0.62 -1.99 10.26
C TYR A 67 1.75 -1.18 9.61
N VAL A 68 1.43 -0.11 8.89
CA VAL A 68 2.44 0.72 8.21
C VAL A 68 3.41 1.36 9.20
N MET A 69 2.90 1.84 10.34
CA MET A 69 3.75 2.39 11.41
C MET A 69 4.68 1.35 12.05
N ALA A 70 4.32 0.07 12.03
CA ALA A 70 5.11 -1.01 12.61
C ALA A 70 6.27 -1.47 11.71
N LYS A 71 6.30 -1.06 10.43
CA LYS A 71 7.28 -1.55 9.45
C LYS A 71 8.72 -1.13 9.74
N THR A 72 8.92 0.07 10.27
CA THR A 72 10.25 0.58 10.62
C THR A 72 10.13 1.80 11.54
N THR A 73 11.27 2.31 12.02
CA THR A 73 11.32 3.52 12.84
C THR A 73 10.99 4.77 12.01
N ASN A 74 10.33 5.76 12.64
CA ASN A 74 10.05 7.08 12.07
C ASN A 74 9.18 7.04 10.79
N VAL A 75 8.08 6.28 10.83
CA VAL A 75 7.06 6.25 9.78
C VAL A 75 5.87 7.14 10.19
N PHE A 76 5.53 8.09 9.32
CA PHE A 76 4.45 9.06 9.51
C PHE A 76 3.47 8.97 8.33
N PRO A 77 2.51 8.01 8.36
CA PRO A 77 1.57 7.81 7.27
C PRO A 77 0.78 9.06 6.94
N ILE A 78 0.67 9.40 5.64
CA ILE A 78 -0.22 10.46 5.18
C ILE A 78 -1.63 9.88 5.12
N ILE A 79 -2.47 10.33 6.03
CA ILE A 79 -3.84 9.86 6.21
C ILE A 79 -4.84 10.98 5.87
N GLY A 80 -5.93 10.59 5.23
CA GLY A 80 -7.00 11.51 4.82
C GLY A 80 -8.36 10.99 5.25
N GLY A 81 -9.34 11.88 5.30
CA GLY A 81 -10.71 11.52 5.60
C GLY A 81 -11.68 12.64 5.27
N ARG A 82 -12.85 12.29 4.76
CA ARG A 82 -13.92 13.26 4.45
C ARG A 82 -14.99 13.35 5.53
N LYS A 83 -14.87 12.55 6.58
CA LYS A 83 -15.82 12.48 7.69
C LYS A 83 -15.09 12.38 9.02
N VAL A 84 -15.74 12.84 10.09
CA VAL A 84 -15.15 12.89 11.44
C VAL A 84 -14.90 11.49 12.00
N GLU A 85 -15.70 10.50 11.61
CA GLU A 85 -15.52 9.12 12.06
C GLU A 85 -14.15 8.56 11.61
N TYR A 86 -13.66 8.97 10.43
CA TYR A 86 -12.33 8.56 9.97
C TYR A 86 -11.21 9.17 10.83
N LEU A 87 -11.40 10.38 11.38
CA LEU A 87 -10.44 10.97 12.31
C LEU A 87 -10.37 10.15 13.61
N HIS A 88 -11.52 9.68 14.12
CA HIS A 88 -11.55 8.82 15.31
C HIS A 88 -10.87 7.47 15.07
N ASP A 89 -11.13 6.84 13.92
CA ASP A 89 -10.47 5.61 13.48
C ASP A 89 -8.94 5.80 13.36
N ASN A 90 -8.50 6.91 12.78
CA ASN A 90 -7.08 7.25 12.66
C ASN A 90 -6.40 7.37 14.03
N ILE A 91 -7.06 8.02 14.99
CA ILE A 91 -6.55 8.15 16.37
C ILE A 91 -6.50 6.79 17.07
N GLN A 92 -7.46 5.90 16.80
CA GLN A 92 -7.50 4.56 17.37
C GLN A 92 -6.25 3.74 17.00
N ALA A 93 -5.73 3.91 15.78
CA ALA A 93 -4.49 3.25 15.33
C ALA A 93 -3.30 3.45 16.28
N LEU A 94 -3.19 4.63 16.91
CA LEU A 94 -2.08 4.98 17.81
C LEU A 94 -2.04 4.10 19.08
N LYS A 95 -3.20 3.55 19.47
CA LYS A 95 -3.36 2.69 20.64
C LYS A 95 -3.11 1.22 20.33
N MET A 96 -3.03 0.84 19.05
CA MET A 96 -2.87 -0.54 18.63
C MET A 96 -1.40 -0.97 18.67
N ARG A 97 -1.18 -2.25 18.96
CA ARG A 97 0.13 -2.91 18.84
C ARG A 97 -0.11 -4.25 18.16
N LEU A 98 0.33 -4.37 16.91
CA LEU A 98 0.22 -5.62 16.17
C LEU A 98 1.30 -6.60 16.63
N THR A 99 0.95 -7.87 16.73
CA THR A 99 1.93 -8.93 17.01
C THR A 99 2.71 -9.26 15.74
N PRO A 100 3.91 -9.88 15.85
CA PRO A 100 4.66 -10.37 14.68
C PRO A 100 3.83 -11.31 13.80
N GLU A 101 2.99 -12.15 14.39
CA GLU A 101 2.12 -13.10 13.68
C GLU A 101 1.04 -12.37 12.88
N GLN A 102 0.45 -11.31 13.46
CA GLN A 102 -0.53 -10.48 12.77
C GLN A 102 0.10 -9.72 11.60
N ILE A 103 1.31 -9.19 11.78
CA ILE A 103 2.07 -8.54 10.70
C ILE A 103 2.35 -9.53 9.57
N ALA A 104 2.87 -10.71 9.89
CA ALA A 104 3.12 -11.75 8.91
C ALA A 104 1.83 -12.22 8.21
N TYR A 105 0.71 -12.30 8.93
CA TYR A 105 -0.59 -12.62 8.35
C TYR A 105 -1.05 -11.57 7.33
N LEU A 106 -0.93 -10.28 7.67
CA LEU A 106 -1.27 -9.17 6.76
C LEU A 106 -0.38 -9.19 5.51
N GLU A 107 0.91 -9.44 5.65
CA GLU A 107 1.87 -9.50 4.53
C GLU A 107 1.57 -10.64 3.56
N ASN A 108 1.04 -11.75 4.05
CA ASN A 108 0.68 -12.90 3.21
C ASN A 108 -0.69 -12.75 2.51
N SER A 109 -1.43 -11.66 2.74
CA SER A 109 -2.76 -11.45 2.13
C SER A 109 -2.71 -11.17 0.62
N SER A 110 -1.60 -10.61 0.13
CA SER A 110 -1.39 -10.33 -1.29
C SER A 110 0.06 -10.57 -1.70
N PRO A 111 0.32 -11.13 -2.90
CA PRO A 111 1.67 -11.16 -3.43
C PRO A 111 2.22 -9.74 -3.60
N LEU A 112 3.53 -9.59 -3.43
CA LEU A 112 4.23 -8.35 -3.76
C LEU A 112 4.16 -8.14 -5.28
N ASP A 113 3.47 -7.08 -5.67
CA ASP A 113 3.52 -6.54 -7.02
C ASP A 113 4.22 -5.18 -6.96
N ILE A 114 5.35 -5.04 -7.65
CA ILE A 114 6.07 -3.76 -7.73
C ILE A 114 5.20 -2.73 -8.48
N GLY A 115 4.31 -3.20 -9.35
CA GLY A 115 3.27 -2.40 -9.96
C GLY A 115 3.80 -1.22 -10.78
N PHE A 116 2.92 -0.24 -10.99
CA PHE A 116 3.27 1.01 -11.64
C PHE A 116 4.11 1.90 -10.69
N PRO A 117 5.14 2.62 -11.19
CA PRO A 117 5.52 2.75 -12.59
C PRO A 117 6.51 1.69 -13.07
N THR A 118 7.02 0.79 -12.23
CA THR A 118 8.10 -0.13 -12.62
C THR A 118 7.66 -1.12 -13.71
N ASN A 119 6.40 -1.58 -13.69
CA ASN A 119 5.82 -2.42 -14.74
C ASN A 119 5.56 -1.68 -16.08
N PHE A 120 5.73 -0.35 -16.09
CA PHE A 120 5.53 0.51 -17.26
C PHE A 120 6.88 1.04 -17.76
N ILE A 121 7.67 1.68 -16.90
CA ILE A 121 8.94 2.33 -17.22
C ILE A 121 10.10 1.32 -17.33
N GLY A 122 10.01 0.20 -16.61
CA GLY A 122 11.06 -0.81 -16.53
C GLY A 122 12.11 -0.54 -15.44
N GLU A 123 13.16 -1.35 -15.43
CA GLU A 123 14.27 -1.25 -14.47
C GLU A 123 15.21 -0.06 -14.79
N ASP A 124 15.93 0.40 -13.78
CA ASP A 124 16.89 1.50 -13.90
C ASP A 124 17.97 1.19 -14.97
N PRO A 125 18.13 2.03 -16.02
CA PRO A 125 19.16 1.86 -17.04
C PRO A 125 20.59 1.80 -16.50
N HIS A 126 20.86 2.39 -15.33
CA HIS A 126 22.18 2.29 -14.67
C HIS A 126 22.51 0.86 -14.22
N VAL A 127 21.50 0.08 -13.89
CA VAL A 127 21.63 -1.32 -13.45
C VAL A 127 21.70 -2.24 -14.66
N LYS A 128 20.76 -2.09 -15.60
CA LYS A 128 20.64 -2.99 -16.77
C LYS A 128 21.64 -2.68 -17.88
N GLY A 129 22.12 -1.43 -17.96
CA GLY A 129 23.00 -0.97 -19.04
C GLY A 129 22.26 -0.66 -20.35
N GLU A 130 20.93 -0.66 -20.34
CA GLU A 130 20.05 -0.42 -21.48
C GLU A 130 18.87 0.46 -21.04
N SER A 131 18.44 1.41 -21.88
CA SER A 131 17.23 2.20 -21.61
C SER A 131 15.95 1.40 -21.86
N GLY A 132 14.93 1.68 -21.04
CA GLY A 132 13.59 1.13 -21.25
C GLY A 132 12.99 1.56 -22.61
N PRO A 133 12.11 0.73 -23.20
CA PRO A 133 11.59 0.94 -24.56
C PRO A 133 10.93 2.30 -24.76
N ASP A 134 10.20 2.81 -23.76
CA ASP A 134 9.55 4.13 -23.82
C ASP A 134 10.57 5.27 -23.88
N HIS A 135 11.69 5.15 -23.17
CA HIS A 135 12.75 6.15 -23.19
C HIS A 135 13.51 6.18 -24.52
N VAL A 136 13.82 4.99 -25.08
CA VAL A 136 14.52 4.88 -26.37
C VAL A 136 13.72 5.52 -27.50
N SER A 137 12.39 5.45 -27.44
CA SER A 137 11.52 6.08 -28.45
C SER A 137 11.51 7.61 -28.39
N SER A 138 11.80 8.20 -27.22
CA SER A 138 11.77 9.65 -27.02
C SER A 138 13.11 10.30 -27.36
N ALA A 139 14.22 9.80 -26.80
CA ALA A 139 15.58 10.28 -27.08
C ALA A 139 16.66 9.29 -26.57
N PRO A 140 17.86 9.27 -27.17
CA PRO A 140 19.00 8.56 -26.58
C PRO A 140 19.36 9.18 -25.23
N MET A 141 19.25 8.41 -24.14
CA MET A 141 19.73 8.83 -22.83
C MET A 141 21.16 8.32 -22.61
N ALA A 142 22.01 9.11 -21.95
CA ALA A 142 23.28 8.63 -21.43
C ALA A 142 23.11 8.27 -19.95
N TRP A 143 23.73 7.19 -19.50
CA TRP A 143 23.74 6.78 -18.10
C TRP A 143 25.17 6.42 -17.67
N VAL A 144 25.52 6.73 -16.43
CA VAL A 144 26.84 6.42 -15.84
C VAL A 144 26.67 5.30 -14.84
N LYS A 145 27.23 4.11 -15.13
CA LYS A 145 27.20 3.00 -14.18
C LYS A 145 27.71 3.47 -12.81
N TYR A 146 27.02 3.04 -11.75
CA TYR A 146 27.41 3.38 -10.38
C TYR A 146 28.91 3.13 -10.16
N PRO A 147 29.60 4.00 -9.41
CA PRO A 147 30.97 3.72 -8.99
C PRO A 147 31.00 2.37 -8.26
N LYS A 148 31.94 1.51 -8.64
CA LYS A 148 32.17 0.25 -7.93
C LYS A 148 32.65 0.56 -6.51
N SER A 149 32.31 -0.31 -5.56
CA SER A 149 32.91 -0.23 -4.23
C SER A 149 34.43 -0.42 -4.33
N ILE A 150 35.17 0.14 -3.37
CA ILE A 150 36.64 0.25 -3.43
C ILE A 150 37.33 -1.13 -3.50
N ASP A 151 36.63 -2.17 -3.06
CA ASP A 151 37.06 -3.57 -3.01
C ASP A 151 36.78 -4.37 -4.31
N GLN A 152 36.11 -3.78 -5.31
CA GLN A 152 35.78 -4.43 -6.58
C GLN A 152 36.53 -3.84 -7.79
N ALA A 153 37.73 -3.27 -7.56
CA ALA A 153 38.64 -2.76 -8.59
C ALA A 153 39.34 -3.90 -9.35
#